data_AF-A0A6A5SLE9-F1
#
_entry.id   AF-A0A6A5SLE9-F1
#
_cell.length_a   1.000
_cell.length_b   1.000
_cell.length_c   1.000
_cell.angle_alpha   90.00
_cell.angle_beta   90.00
_cell.angle_gamma   90.00
#
_symmetry.space_group_name_H-M   'P 1'
#
loop_
_entity.id
_entity.type
_entity.pdbx_description
1 polymer ?
#
loop_
_entity_poly.entity_id
_entity_poly.type
_entity_poly.pdbx_seq_one_letter_code
_entity_poly.pdbx_strand_id
1 'polypeptide(L)'
;LKIPKPRNILPCLAKPDSAPEPIRVAIHPCIALISANGLHFNMKQKENKFFTTTLYKIDRVLEDKRFLKDDPNNIDLLRSRLPPVYQEYWDVFSKVAADQLSEH
;
A
#
# COMPACT_ATOMS: atom_id res chain seq x y z
N LEU A 1 -27.01 9.81 -23.42
CA LEU A 1 -25.70 9.62 -22.75
C LEU A 1 -25.93 8.80 -21.48
N LYS A 2 -25.45 7.55 -21.45
CA LYS A 2 -25.70 6.61 -20.35
C LYS A 2 -24.56 6.75 -19.34
N ILE A 3 -24.81 7.41 -18.22
CA ILE A 3 -23.81 7.64 -17.18
C ILE A 3 -23.49 6.27 -16.52
N PRO A 4 -22.22 5.87 -16.41
CA PRO A 4 -21.87 4.60 -15.76
C PRO A 4 -22.21 4.67 -14.27
N LYS A 5 -22.82 3.61 -13.76
CA LYS A 5 -23.15 3.47 -12.32
C LYS A 5 -21.85 3.48 -11.49
N PRO A 6 -21.84 4.13 -10.32
CA PRO A 6 -20.67 4.10 -9.43
C PRO A 6 -20.35 2.66 -9.06
N ARG A 7 -19.07 2.29 -9.17
CA ARG A 7 -18.57 1.02 -8.62
C ARG A 7 -18.75 1.08 -7.11
N ASN A 8 -19.50 0.14 -6.56
CA ASN A 8 -19.51 -0.10 -5.12
C ASN A 8 -18.09 -0.44 -4.69
N ILE A 9 -17.42 0.50 -4.02
CA ILE A 9 -16.19 0.22 -3.31
C ILE A 9 -16.59 -0.77 -2.22
N LEU A 10 -16.13 -2.01 -2.33
CA LEU A 10 -16.33 -3.02 -1.29
C LEU A 10 -15.92 -2.41 0.06
N PRO A 11 -16.79 -2.35 1.07
CA PRO A 11 -16.35 -2.03 2.41
C PRO A 11 -15.41 -3.15 2.85
N CYS A 12 -14.18 -2.80 3.18
CA CYS A 12 -13.25 -3.64 3.92
C CYS A 12 -13.86 -3.92 5.31
N LEU A 13 -14.84 -4.81 5.38
CA LEU A 13 -15.46 -5.27 6.61
C LEU A 13 -15.68 -6.79 6.49
N ALA A 14 -14.61 -7.54 6.67
CA ALA A 14 -14.73 -8.91 7.15
C ALA A 14 -14.88 -8.83 8.67
N LYS A 15 -15.99 -9.37 9.21
CA LYS A 15 -16.16 -9.60 10.66
C LYS A 15 -15.25 -10.76 11.10
N PRO A 16 -14.80 -10.79 12.37
CA PRO A 16 -13.89 -11.82 12.84
C PRO A 16 -14.70 -13.04 13.28
N ASP A 17 -14.47 -14.19 12.66
CA ASP A 17 -14.84 -15.47 13.24
C ASP A 17 -13.69 -16.44 13.10
N SER A 18 -13.39 -17.10 14.22
CA SER A 18 -12.28 -18.00 14.53
C SER A 18 -10.90 -17.33 14.66
N ALA A 19 -10.34 -17.44 15.85
CA ALA A 19 -9.02 -16.93 16.20
C ALA A 19 -7.93 -17.57 15.32
N PRO A 20 -7.08 -16.79 14.64
CA PRO A 20 -5.81 -17.27 14.14
C PRO A 20 -4.66 -16.79 15.05
N GLU A 21 -3.59 -17.57 15.07
CA GLU A 21 -2.27 -17.22 15.61
C GLU A 21 -1.84 -15.80 15.23
N PRO A 22 -0.86 -15.16 15.92
CA PRO A 22 -0.43 -13.80 15.61
C PRO A 22 0.31 -13.76 14.27
N ILE A 23 -0.44 -13.88 13.17
CA ILE A 23 -0.04 -13.48 11.85
C ILE A 23 0.25 -12.00 12.02
N ARG A 24 1.52 -11.63 11.88
CA ARG A 24 1.91 -10.24 11.66
C ARG A 24 1.37 -9.85 10.30
N VAL A 25 0.06 -9.62 10.22
CA VAL A 25 -0.61 -9.18 9.01
C VAL A 25 0.05 -7.85 8.70
N ALA A 26 0.72 -7.77 7.55
CA ALA A 26 1.11 -6.49 7.01
C ALA A 26 -0.17 -5.66 6.94
N ILE A 27 -0.29 -4.66 7.82
CA ILE A 27 -1.43 -3.75 7.82
C ILE A 27 -1.33 -2.99 6.49
N HIS A 28 -2.04 -3.48 5.48
CA HIS A 28 -2.13 -2.79 4.20
C HIS A 28 -2.90 -1.49 4.45
N PRO A 29 -2.30 -0.32 4.20
CA PRO A 29 -3.00 0.94 4.40
C PRO A 29 -4.17 1.01 3.43
N CYS A 30 -5.40 1.02 3.96
CA CYS A 30 -6.60 1.26 3.16
C CYS A 30 -6.73 2.78 2.93
N ILE A 31 -6.39 3.23 1.72
CA ILE A 31 -6.55 4.63 1.32
C ILE A 31 -7.98 4.80 0.80
N ALA A 32 -8.79 5.57 1.52
CA ALA A 32 -10.16 5.87 1.15
C ALA A 32 -10.39 7.39 1.09
N LEU A 33 -11.23 7.82 0.14
CA LEU A 33 -11.71 9.19 0.11
C LEU A 33 -12.70 9.41 1.26
N ILE A 34 -12.41 10.36 2.14
CA ILE A 34 -13.28 10.72 3.27
C ILE A 34 -13.83 12.13 3.07
N SER A 35 -15.11 12.33 3.42
CA SER A 35 -15.71 13.66 3.44
C SER A 35 -15.19 14.50 4.61
N ALA A 36 -15.33 15.83 4.53
CA ALA A 36 -14.91 16.73 5.61
C ALA A 36 -15.59 16.38 6.96
N ASN A 37 -16.88 16.05 6.93
CA ASN A 37 -17.62 15.66 8.14
C ASN A 37 -17.12 14.32 8.70
N GLY A 38 -16.84 13.35 7.82
CA GLY A 38 -16.27 12.06 8.22
C GLY A 38 -14.90 12.22 8.87
N LEU A 39 -14.05 13.09 8.31
CA LEU A 39 -12.74 13.42 8.88
C LEU A 39 -12.90 14.06 10.26
N HIS A 40 -13.76 15.09 10.39
CA HIS A 40 -13.99 15.78 11.66
C HIS A 40 -14.48 14.83 12.75
N PHE A 41 -15.42 13.93 12.42
CA PHE A 41 -15.94 12.93 13.34
C PHE A 41 -14.83 11.96 13.80
N ASN A 42 -14.02 11.46 12.87
CA ASN A 42 -12.90 10.59 13.22
C ASN A 42 -11.89 11.30 14.13
N MET A 43 -11.55 12.57 13.82
CA MET A 43 -10.62 13.39 14.59
C MET A 43 -11.02 13.61 16.06
N LYS A 44 -12.30 13.44 16.39
CA LYS A 44 -12.83 13.63 17.76
C LYS A 44 -12.82 12.35 18.60
N GLN A 45 -12.58 11.18 18.00
CA GLN A 45 -12.53 9.91 18.73
C GLN A 45 -11.20 9.78 19.49
N LYS A 46 -11.26 9.33 20.74
CA LYS A 46 -10.08 9.25 21.63
C LYS A 46 -9.16 8.08 21.28
N GLU A 47 -9.73 7.08 20.65
CA GLU A 47 -9.06 5.84 20.23
C GLU A 47 -8.19 6.06 18.99
N ASN A 48 -8.40 7.16 18.26
CA ASN A 48 -7.82 7.37 16.95
C ASN A 48 -6.62 8.33 17.00
N LYS A 49 -5.51 7.94 16.36
CA LYS A 49 -4.27 8.73 16.32
C LYS A 49 -4.05 9.30 14.92
N PHE A 50 -3.93 10.62 14.85
CA PHE A 50 -3.79 11.34 13.57
C PHE A 50 -2.33 11.68 13.30
N PHE A 51 -1.95 11.54 12.03
CA PHE A 51 -0.67 12.00 11.52
C PHE A 51 -0.94 12.86 10.29
N THR A 52 -0.35 14.05 10.26
CA THR A 52 -0.42 14.95 9.11
C THR A 52 0.93 15.01 8.45
N THR A 53 0.97 14.79 7.14
CA THR A 53 2.17 14.96 6.33
C THR A 53 1.82 15.69 5.03
N THR A 54 2.82 16.22 4.36
CA THR A 54 2.68 16.84 3.04
C THR A 54 3.22 15.88 1.98
N LEU A 55 2.71 15.97 0.74
CA LEU A 55 3.22 15.17 -0.38
C LEU A 55 4.73 15.36 -0.55
N TYR A 56 5.21 16.61 -0.52
CA TYR A 56 6.65 16.91 -0.55
C TYR A 56 7.49 16.16 0.49
N LYS A 57 6.98 15.99 1.72
CA LYS A 57 7.69 15.22 2.76
C LYS A 57 7.73 13.74 2.43
N ILE A 58 6.65 13.20 1.86
CA ILE A 58 6.60 11.82 1.39
C ILE A 58 7.63 11.65 0.26
N ASP A 59 7.60 12.54 -0.74
CA ASP A 59 8.50 12.50 -1.89
C ASP A 59 9.96 12.56 -1.44
N ARG A 60 10.31 13.49 -0.55
CA ARG A 60 11.66 13.59 0.00
C ARG A 60 12.11 12.30 0.71
N VAL A 61 11.24 11.69 1.51
CA VAL A 61 11.54 10.41 2.18
C VAL A 61 11.68 9.27 1.17
N LEU A 62 10.92 9.29 0.06
CA LEU A 62 11.07 8.33 -1.01
C LEU A 62 12.40 8.51 -1.74
N GLU A 63 12.79 9.75 -2.05
CA GLU A 63 14.10 10.06 -2.64
C GLU A 63 15.24 9.62 -1.72
N ASP A 64 15.19 9.98 -0.43
CA ASP A 64 16.19 9.57 0.56
C ASP A 64 16.36 8.04 0.60
N LYS A 65 15.27 7.29 0.41
CA LYS A 65 15.28 5.82 0.31
C LYS A 65 15.72 5.29 -1.06
N ARG A 66 15.53 6.04 -2.15
CA ARG A 66 16.05 5.69 -3.48
C ARG A 66 17.57 5.72 -3.51
N PHE A 67 18.20 6.60 -2.74
CA PHE A 67 19.67 6.64 -2.62
C PHE A 67 20.25 5.49 -1.79
N LEU A 68 19.45 4.78 -1.00
CA LEU A 68 19.85 3.50 -0.42
C LEU A 68 19.76 2.45 -1.53
N LYS A 69 20.93 2.00 -2.02
CA LYS A 69 21.03 0.94 -3.04
C LYS A 69 20.19 -0.27 -2.61
N ASP A 70 19.52 -0.90 -3.57
CA ASP A 70 18.81 -2.16 -3.32
C ASP A 70 19.81 -3.17 -2.73
N ASP A 71 19.57 -3.57 -1.47
CA ASP A 71 20.40 -4.57 -0.82
C ASP A 71 20.31 -5.89 -1.61
N PRO A 72 21.43 -6.49 -2.05
CA PRO A 72 21.40 -7.76 -2.78
C PRO A 72 20.69 -8.87 -2.00
N ASN A 73 20.77 -8.81 -0.66
CA ASN A 73 20.06 -9.71 0.24
C ASN A 73 18.52 -9.66 0.10
N ASN A 74 17.94 -8.54 -0.37
CA ASN A 74 16.49 -8.38 -0.52
C ASN A 74 15.96 -9.20 -1.71
N ILE A 75 16.72 -9.28 -2.81
CA ILE A 75 16.33 -10.05 -4.00
C ILE A 75 16.32 -11.55 -3.68
N ASP A 76 17.29 -12.03 -2.91
CA ASP A 76 17.35 -13.43 -2.47
C ASP A 76 16.22 -13.77 -1.49
N LEU A 77 15.83 -12.81 -0.64
CA LEU A 77 14.67 -12.93 0.25
C LEU A 77 13.35 -12.98 -0.53
N LEU A 78 13.24 -12.22 -1.61
CA LEU A 78 12.07 -12.24 -2.49
C LEU A 78 11.95 -13.60 -3.19
N ARG A 79 13.04 -14.09 -3.80
CA ARG A 79 13.07 -15.40 -4.48
C ARG A 79 12.71 -16.56 -3.57
N SER A 80 13.14 -16.52 -2.32
CA SER A 80 12.86 -17.59 -1.35
C SER A 80 11.43 -17.57 -0.78
N ARG A 81 10.76 -16.42 -0.78
CA ARG A 81 9.40 -16.27 -0.24
C ARG A 81 8.30 -16.27 -1.31
N LEU A 82 8.64 -16.05 -2.57
CA LEU A 82 7.65 -15.97 -3.63
C LEU A 82 7.01 -17.34 -3.87
N PRO A 83 5.68 -17.46 -3.86
CA PRO A 83 5.03 -18.71 -4.23
C PRO A 83 5.38 -19.12 -5.68
N PRO A 84 5.46 -20.42 -5.99
CA PRO A 84 5.88 -20.91 -7.31
C PRO A 84 5.05 -20.35 -8.47
N VAL A 85 3.75 -20.13 -8.23
CA VAL A 85 2.81 -19.57 -9.22
C VAL A 85 3.21 -18.17 -9.69
N TYR A 86 3.93 -17.41 -8.85
CA TYR A 86 4.35 -16.04 -9.15
C TYR A 86 5.82 -15.93 -9.55
N GLN A 87 6.53 -17.05 -9.63
CA GLN A 87 7.98 -17.06 -9.84
C GLN A 87 8.40 -16.51 -11.21
N GLU A 88 7.54 -16.64 -12.22
CA GLU A 88 7.74 -16.00 -13.53
C GLU A 88 7.68 -14.46 -13.47
N TYR A 89 6.96 -13.91 -12.48
CA TYR A 89 6.78 -12.46 -12.30
C TYR A 89 7.76 -11.85 -11.30
N TRP A 90 8.82 -12.56 -10.92
CA TRP A 90 9.78 -12.08 -9.92
C TRP A 90 10.42 -10.74 -10.31
N ASP A 91 10.63 -10.53 -11.62
CA ASP A 91 11.23 -9.32 -12.20
C ASP A 91 10.21 -8.18 -12.42
N VAL A 92 8.90 -8.44 -12.29
CA VAL A 92 7.87 -7.38 -12.43
C VAL A 92 7.97 -6.35 -11.30
N PHE A 93 8.58 -6.73 -10.18
CA PHE A 93 8.86 -5.82 -9.07
C PHE A 93 10.24 -5.13 -9.18
N SER A 94 10.95 -5.33 -10.28
CA SER A 94 12.23 -4.68 -10.55
C SER A 94 12.00 -3.20 -10.85
N LYS A 95 12.41 -2.34 -9.91
CA LYS A 95 12.35 -0.88 -10.06
C LYS A 95 13.16 -0.40 -11.26
N VAL A 96 14.30 -1.03 -11.53
CA VAL A 96 15.18 -0.69 -12.67
C VAL A 96 14.45 -0.85 -14.00
N ALA A 97 13.60 -1.87 -14.14
CA ALA A 97 12.80 -2.08 -15.35
C ALA A 97 11.67 -1.04 -15.47
N ALA A 98 11.07 -0.63 -14.36
CA ALA A 98 10.00 0.36 -14.34
C ALA A 98 10.49 1.78 -14.72
N ASP A 99 11.68 2.17 -14.26
CA ASP A 99 12.27 3.50 -14.55
C ASP A 99 12.70 3.67 -16.03
N GLN A 100 12.74 2.59 -16.81
CA GLN A 100 13.03 2.63 -18.26
C GLN A 100 11.79 2.83 -19.14
N LEU A 101 10.58 2.88 -18.55
CA LEU A 101 9.37 3.15 -19.32
C LEU A 101 9.37 4.62 -19.76
N SER A 102 9.38 4.86 -21.07
CA SER A 102 9.36 6.23 -21.60
C SER A 102 8.10 6.96 -21.19
N GLU A 103 8.22 8.23 -20.80
CA GLU A 103 7.06 9.10 -20.60
C GLU A 103 6.31 9.25 -21.93
N HIS A 104 5.02 8.92 -21.93
CA HIS A 104 4.13 9.08 -23.09
C HIS A 104 3.66 10.54 -23.21
#